data_AF-A0A1A0RA72-F1
#
_entry.id   AF-A0A1A0RA72-F1
#
_cell.length_a   1.000
_cell.length_b   1.000
_cell.length_c   1.000
_cell.angle_alpha   90.00
_cell.angle_beta   90.00
_cell.angle_gamma   90.00
#
_symmetry.space_group_name_H-M   'P 1'
#
loop_
_entity.id
_entity.type
_entity.pdbx_description
1 polymer ?
#
loop_
_entity_poly.entity_id
_entity_poly.type
_entity_poly.pdbx_seq_one_letter_code
_entity_poly.pdbx_strand_id
1 'polypeptide(L)'
;MSAITSAGYAGTTKATDSLLRLAMRLDAVLVGISGIALLAAAGYFADLTGLPKTVEYGVGIFSVVYGIAVFALAGIERVRPAGIGTVIANAACTVIALVAVFTMALTTAGVVVVIGAGIYTLAMAELQYVGVKRIPA
;
A
#
# COMPACT_ATOMS: atom_id res chain seq x y z
N MET A 1 2.33 -41.85 13.20
CA MET A 1 2.34 -40.64 14.06
C MET A 1 2.91 -39.40 13.35
N SER A 2 3.69 -39.51 12.26
CA SER A 2 4.34 -38.37 11.57
C SER A 2 3.45 -37.48 10.68
N ALA A 3 2.29 -37.96 10.21
CA ALA A 3 1.40 -37.17 9.33
C ALA A 3 0.63 -36.06 10.07
N ILE A 4 0.33 -36.27 11.37
CA ILE A 4 -0.44 -35.32 12.18
C ILE A 4 0.42 -34.08 12.51
N THR A 5 1.73 -34.25 12.71
CA THR A 5 2.67 -33.17 13.02
C THR A 5 2.90 -32.23 11.84
N SER A 6 2.97 -32.77 10.61
CA SER A 6 3.14 -31.99 9.37
C SER A 6 1.93 -31.11 9.05
N ALA A 7 0.72 -31.65 9.19
CA ALA A 7 -0.52 -30.90 8.98
C ALA A 7 -0.68 -29.75 9.99
N GLY A 8 -0.29 -29.96 11.25
CA GLY A 8 -0.30 -28.93 12.28
C GLY A 8 0.67 -27.78 12.00
N TYR A 9 1.89 -28.09 11.52
CA TYR A 9 2.89 -27.07 11.18
C TYR A 9 2.49 -26.26 9.94
N ALA A 10 1.98 -26.92 8.89
CA ALA A 10 1.48 -26.27 7.69
C ALA A 10 0.25 -25.36 7.98
N GLY A 11 -0.65 -25.80 8.85
CA GLY A 11 -1.79 -24.99 9.30
C GLY A 11 -1.37 -23.75 10.10
N THR A 12 -0.36 -23.88 10.97
CA THR A 12 0.17 -22.78 11.79
C THR A 12 0.92 -21.75 10.93
N THR A 13 1.69 -22.19 9.93
CA THR A 13 2.36 -21.30 8.97
C THR A 13 1.35 -20.51 8.11
N LYS A 14 0.28 -21.16 7.63
CA LYS A 14 -0.82 -20.46 6.92
C LYS A 14 -1.56 -19.47 7.82
N ALA A 15 -1.75 -19.79 9.10
CA ALA A 15 -2.38 -18.86 10.03
C ALA A 15 -1.50 -17.63 10.29
N THR A 16 -0.19 -17.80 10.39
CA THR A 16 0.77 -16.72 10.67
C THR A 16 0.99 -15.78 9.48
N ASP A 17 0.93 -16.27 8.24
CA ASP A 17 1.11 -15.43 7.03
C ASP A 17 -0.19 -14.80 6.50
N SER A 18 -1.36 -15.30 6.93
CA SER A 18 -2.68 -14.84 6.46
C SER A 18 -2.93 -13.34 6.64
N LEU A 19 -2.56 -12.78 7.79
CA LEU A 19 -2.74 -11.35 8.08
C LEU A 19 -1.96 -10.48 7.11
N LEU A 20 -0.69 -10.84 6.86
CA LEU A 20 0.17 -10.09 5.94
C LEU A 20 -0.38 -10.14 4.52
N ARG A 21 -0.82 -11.32 4.06
CA ARG A 21 -1.42 -11.48 2.73
C ARG A 21 -2.69 -10.66 2.58
N LEU A 22 -3.55 -10.65 3.60
CA LEU A 22 -4.77 -9.84 3.61
C LEU A 22 -4.44 -8.35 3.56
N ALA A 23 -3.51 -7.89 4.39
CA ALA A 23 -3.08 -6.50 4.45
C ALA A 23 -2.52 -6.03 3.10
N MET A 24 -1.64 -6.83 2.48
CA MET A 24 -1.08 -6.52 1.16
C MET A 24 -2.15 -6.49 0.07
N ARG A 25 -3.11 -7.43 0.07
CA ARG A 25 -4.20 -7.45 -0.93
C ARG A 25 -5.15 -6.27 -0.76
N LEU A 26 -5.51 -5.95 0.49
CA LEU A 26 -6.37 -4.82 0.79
C LEU A 26 -5.72 -3.52 0.30
N ASP A 27 -4.46 -3.29 0.68
CA ASP A 27 -3.69 -2.14 0.26
C ASP A 27 -3.60 -2.06 -1.27
N ALA A 28 -3.21 -3.15 -1.92
CA ALA A 28 -3.09 -3.24 -3.38
C ALA A 28 -4.40 -2.92 -4.13
N VAL A 29 -5.54 -3.38 -3.63
CA VAL A 29 -6.84 -3.10 -4.24
C VAL A 29 -7.22 -1.63 -4.04
N LEU A 30 -7.07 -1.10 -2.83
CA LEU A 30 -7.42 0.28 -2.51
C LEU A 30 -6.55 1.27 -3.30
N VAL A 31 -5.23 1.07 -3.33
CA VAL A 31 -4.29 1.91 -4.07
C VAL A 31 -4.48 1.78 -5.58
N GLY A 32 -4.73 0.57 -6.09
CA GLY A 32 -4.97 0.33 -7.51
C GLY A 32 -6.25 1.03 -8.00
N ILE A 33 -7.36 0.89 -7.27
CA ILE A 33 -8.63 1.58 -7.59
C ILE A 33 -8.46 3.10 -7.51
N SER A 34 -7.78 3.59 -6.46
CA SER A 34 -7.50 5.02 -6.30
C SER A 34 -6.66 5.57 -7.46
N GLY A 35 -5.66 4.81 -7.90
CA GLY A 35 -4.83 5.13 -9.07
C GLY A 35 -5.64 5.22 -10.36
N ILE A 36 -6.55 4.26 -10.60
CA ILE A 36 -7.45 4.30 -11.75
C ILE A 36 -8.35 5.54 -11.70
N ALA A 37 -8.91 5.86 -10.52
CA ALA A 37 -9.76 7.04 -10.34
C ALA A 37 -8.99 8.35 -10.61
N LEU A 38 -7.76 8.46 -10.10
CA LEU A 38 -6.87 9.61 -10.38
C LEU A 38 -6.60 9.72 -11.89
N LEU A 39 -6.25 8.63 -12.56
CA LEU A 39 -5.98 8.67 -14.01
C LEU A 39 -7.21 9.03 -14.85
N ALA A 40 -8.39 8.52 -14.47
CA ALA A 40 -9.64 8.79 -15.17
C ALA A 40 -10.11 10.24 -15.01
N ALA A 41 -9.77 10.90 -13.89
CA ALA A 41 -10.25 12.23 -13.55
C ALA A 41 -9.12 13.24 -13.25
N ALA A 42 -7.91 13.01 -13.76
CA ALA A 42 -6.71 13.80 -13.43
C ALA A 42 -6.86 15.30 -13.71
N GLY A 43 -7.65 15.68 -14.72
CA GLY A 43 -7.94 17.09 -14.97
C GLY A 43 -8.72 17.74 -13.82
N TYR A 44 -9.76 17.05 -13.35
CA TYR A 44 -10.64 17.52 -12.29
C TYR A 44 -9.93 17.55 -10.93
N PHE A 45 -9.20 16.49 -10.60
CA PHE A 45 -8.46 16.40 -9.35
C PHE A 45 -7.27 17.37 -9.30
N ALA A 46 -6.60 17.68 -10.41
CA ALA A 46 -5.54 18.67 -10.43
C ALA A 46 -6.08 20.06 -10.10
N ASP A 47 -7.22 20.41 -10.69
CA ASP A 47 -7.90 21.68 -10.42
C ASP A 47 -8.41 21.72 -8.96
N LEU A 48 -8.90 20.58 -8.43
CA LEU A 48 -9.39 20.48 -7.05
C LEU A 48 -8.25 20.57 -6.02
N THR A 49 -7.13 19.88 -6.25
CA THR A 49 -6.03 19.72 -5.29
C THR A 49 -4.95 20.79 -5.41
N GLY A 50 -4.87 21.47 -6.56
CA GLY A 50 -3.77 22.38 -6.89
C GLY A 50 -2.48 21.65 -7.30
N LEU A 51 -2.52 20.32 -7.46
CA LEU A 51 -1.37 19.56 -7.95
C LEU A 51 -1.13 19.83 -9.44
N PRO A 52 0.13 19.87 -9.88
CA PRO A 52 0.43 19.81 -11.31
C PRO A 52 -0.13 18.52 -11.92
N LYS A 53 -0.83 18.61 -13.05
CA LYS A 53 -1.40 17.44 -13.76
C LYS A 53 -0.37 16.33 -14.01
N THR A 54 0.88 16.69 -14.29
CA THR A 54 1.97 15.74 -14.49
C THR A 54 2.27 14.93 -13.23
N VAL A 55 2.25 15.56 -12.05
CA VAL A 55 2.42 14.88 -10.76
C VAL A 55 1.26 13.92 -10.54
N GLU A 56 0.03 14.35 -10.82
CA GLU A 56 -1.14 13.53 -10.58
C GLU A 56 -1.21 12.30 -11.49
N TYR A 57 -0.91 12.45 -12.79
CA TYR A 57 -0.76 11.31 -13.69
C TYR A 57 0.37 10.37 -13.22
N GLY A 58 1.49 10.93 -12.74
CA GLY A 58 2.58 10.14 -12.17
C GLY A 58 2.15 9.31 -10.96
N VAL A 59 1.43 9.92 -10.02
CA VAL A 59 0.87 9.25 -8.83
C VAL A 59 -0.15 8.19 -9.24
N GLY A 60 -1.03 8.49 -10.19
CA GLY A 60 -2.02 7.55 -10.71
C GLY A 60 -1.38 6.32 -11.34
N ILE A 61 -0.42 6.52 -12.26
CA ILE A 61 0.31 5.42 -12.93
C ILE A 61 1.07 4.59 -11.88
N PHE A 62 1.80 5.25 -11.00
CA PHE A 62 2.52 4.59 -9.92
C PHE A 62 1.59 3.73 -9.07
N SER A 63 0.43 4.27 -8.68
CA SER A 63 -0.55 3.59 -7.81
C SER A 63 -1.12 2.34 -8.48
N VAL A 64 -1.44 2.39 -9.77
CA VAL A 64 -1.92 1.22 -10.52
C VAL A 64 -0.83 0.15 -10.62
N VAL A 65 0.39 0.54 -11.01
CA VAL A 65 1.52 -0.40 -11.13
C VAL A 65 1.86 -1.03 -9.78
N TYR A 66 1.91 -0.22 -8.73
CA TYR A 66 2.16 -0.66 -7.36
C TYR A 66 1.07 -1.62 -6.89
N GLY A 67 -0.21 -1.29 -7.09
CA GLY A 67 -1.33 -2.17 -6.74
C GLY A 67 -1.23 -3.54 -7.43
N ILE A 68 -0.95 -3.57 -8.73
CA ILE A 68 -0.76 -4.83 -9.48
C ILE A 68 0.43 -5.62 -8.89
N ALA A 69 1.57 -4.97 -8.68
CA ALA A 69 2.77 -5.61 -8.19
C ALA A 69 2.57 -6.19 -6.78
N VAL A 70 2.03 -5.41 -5.84
CA VAL A 70 1.78 -5.84 -4.45
C VAL A 70 0.74 -6.95 -4.40
N PHE A 71 -0.32 -6.88 -5.22
CA PHE A 71 -1.32 -7.95 -5.29
C PHE A 71 -0.70 -9.27 -5.75
N ALA A 72 0.14 -9.23 -6.79
CA ALA A 72 0.87 -10.41 -7.26
C ALA A 72 1.83 -10.94 -6.19
N LEU A 73 2.58 -10.06 -5.54
CA LEU A 73 3.50 -10.40 -4.45
C LEU A 73 2.79 -11.01 -3.23
N ALA A 74 1.54 -10.61 -2.95
CA ALA A 74 0.75 -11.22 -1.89
C ALA A 74 0.38 -12.70 -2.17
N GLY A 75 0.53 -13.15 -3.42
CA GLY A 75 0.27 -14.53 -3.86
C GLY A 75 1.46 -15.49 -3.78
N ILE A 76 2.69 -15.00 -3.57
CA ILE A 76 3.89 -15.85 -3.59
C ILE A 76 3.99 -16.74 -2.35
N GLU A 77 4.71 -17.86 -2.43
CA GLU A 77 4.87 -18.78 -1.30
C GLU A 77 5.53 -18.10 -0.09
N ARG A 78 6.68 -17.45 -0.29
CA ARG A 78 7.41 -16.75 0.76
C ARG A 78 7.08 -15.26 0.78
N VAL A 79 5.95 -14.90 1.41
CA VAL A 79 5.41 -13.53 1.39
C VAL A 79 6.17 -12.52 2.28
N ARG A 80 6.94 -12.99 3.28
CA ARG A 80 7.58 -12.10 4.28
C ARG A 80 8.50 -11.01 3.68
N PRO A 81 9.42 -11.30 2.73
CA PRO A 81 10.26 -10.26 2.12
C PRO A 81 9.44 -9.24 1.33
N ALA A 82 8.41 -9.70 0.63
CA ALA A 82 7.51 -8.80 -0.10
C ALA A 82 6.72 -7.90 0.87
N GLY A 83 6.27 -8.45 2.00
CA GLY A 83 5.65 -7.67 3.07
C GLY A 83 6.56 -6.57 3.60
N ILE A 84 7.84 -6.88 3.87
CA ILE A 84 8.83 -5.87 4.30
C ILE A 84 8.99 -4.78 3.24
N GLY A 85 9.11 -5.15 1.96
CA GLY A 85 9.17 -4.18 0.86
C GLY A 85 7.92 -3.29 0.80
N THR A 86 6.74 -3.87 1.03
CA THR A 86 5.46 -3.14 1.03
C THR A 86 5.38 -2.15 2.19
N VAL A 87 5.82 -2.54 3.40
CA VAL A 87 5.93 -1.65 4.57
C VAL A 87 6.82 -0.45 4.25
N ILE A 88 8.01 -0.69 3.69
CA ILE A 88 8.96 0.37 3.35
C ILE A 88 8.38 1.31 2.30
N ALA A 89 7.75 0.76 1.26
CA ALA A 89 7.12 1.56 0.22
C ALA A 89 6.02 2.47 0.78
N ASN A 90 5.14 1.93 1.63
CA ASN A 90 4.09 2.73 2.25
C ASN A 90 4.65 3.80 3.20
N ALA A 91 5.64 3.47 4.02
CA ALA A 91 6.32 4.46 4.87
C ALA A 91 6.97 5.57 4.04
N ALA A 92 7.60 5.22 2.90
CA ALA A 92 8.16 6.20 1.98
C ALA A 92 7.05 7.09 1.37
N CYS A 93 5.92 6.51 0.95
CA CYS A 93 4.77 7.27 0.46
C CYS A 93 4.20 8.21 1.52
N THR A 94 4.15 7.81 2.79
CA THR A 94 3.78 8.69 3.91
C THR A 94 4.70 9.90 3.99
N VAL A 95 6.02 9.68 3.95
CA VAL A 95 7.01 10.76 3.98
C VAL A 95 6.85 11.69 2.77
N ILE A 96 6.67 11.12 1.56
CA ILE A 96 6.44 11.89 0.33
C ILE A 96 5.19 12.76 0.47
N ALA A 97 4.09 12.23 1.00
CA ALA A 97 2.87 12.99 1.23
C ALA A 97 3.11 14.16 2.20
N LEU A 98 3.80 13.93 3.31
CA LEU A 98 4.15 15.01 4.26
C LEU A 98 5.02 16.08 3.60
N VAL A 99 6.05 15.68 2.84
CA VAL A 99 6.91 16.63 2.11
C VAL A 99 6.08 17.44 1.11
N ALA A 100 5.16 16.81 0.38
CA ALA A 100 4.31 17.49 -0.60
C ALA A 100 3.44 18.57 0.05
N VAL A 101 2.90 18.32 1.25
CA VAL A 101 2.11 19.32 2.00
C VAL A 101 2.89 20.61 2.29
N PHE A 102 4.20 20.51 2.54
CA PHE A 102 5.03 21.68 2.86
C PHE A 102 5.73 22.30 1.66
N THR A 103 5.84 21.58 0.53
CA THR A 103 6.65 22.01 -0.62
C THR A 103 5.83 22.35 -1.86
N MET A 104 4.57 21.93 -1.92
CA MET A 104 3.70 22.17 -3.08
C MET A 104 2.62 23.23 -2.78
N ALA A 105 2.24 23.96 -3.83
CA ALA A 105 1.16 24.96 -3.78
C ALA A 105 -0.22 24.26 -3.86
N LEU A 106 -0.59 23.55 -2.80
CA LEU A 106 -1.86 22.83 -2.71
C LEU A 106 -3.02 23.76 -2.34
N THR A 107 -4.22 23.44 -2.82
CA THR A 107 -5.45 24.01 -2.26
C THR A 107 -5.73 23.41 -0.88
N THR A 108 -6.66 23.99 -0.12
CA THR A 108 -7.12 23.38 1.16
C THR A 108 -7.61 21.95 0.96
N ALA A 109 -8.35 21.68 -0.12
CA ALA A 109 -8.81 20.33 -0.46
C ALA A 109 -7.62 19.41 -0.78
N GLY A 110 -6.62 19.89 -1.53
CA GLY A 110 -5.40 19.17 -1.81
C GLY A 110 -4.62 18.79 -0.55
N VAL A 111 -4.48 19.71 0.41
CA VAL A 111 -3.85 19.43 1.71
C VAL A 111 -4.58 18.30 2.44
N VAL A 112 -5.92 18.35 2.51
CA VAL A 112 -6.71 17.29 3.16
C VAL A 112 -6.53 15.95 2.45
N VAL A 113 -6.59 15.92 1.12
CA VAL A 113 -6.39 14.70 0.32
C VAL A 113 -5.00 14.11 0.53
N VAL A 114 -3.95 14.93 0.46
CA VAL A 114 -2.55 14.47 0.60
C VAL A 114 -2.27 14.00 2.03
N ILE A 115 -2.76 14.71 3.06
CA ILE A 115 -2.67 14.25 4.46
C ILE A 115 -3.44 12.93 4.63
N GLY A 116 -4.64 12.81 4.07
CA GLY A 116 -5.42 11.58 4.08
C GLY A 116 -4.67 10.40 3.45
N ALA A 117 -4.02 10.61 2.31
CA ALA A 117 -3.16 9.61 1.67
C ALA A 117 -1.95 9.25 2.55
N GLY A 118 -1.33 10.22 3.21
CA GLY A 118 -0.25 9.99 4.17
C GLY A 118 -0.70 9.12 5.36
N ILE A 119 -1.84 9.43 5.97
CA ILE A 119 -2.42 8.64 7.07
C ILE A 119 -2.76 7.23 6.59
N TYR A 120 -3.38 7.10 5.41
CA TYR A 120 -3.71 5.81 4.81
C TYR A 120 -2.47 4.93 4.63
N THR A 121 -1.41 5.46 4.00
CA THR A 121 -0.17 4.71 3.75
C THR A 121 0.50 4.32 5.06
N LEU A 122 0.50 5.19 6.07
CA LEU A 122 1.03 4.86 7.40
C LEU A 122 0.24 3.72 8.05
N ALA A 123 -1.09 3.77 8.00
CA ALA A 123 -1.95 2.73 8.55
C ALA A 123 -1.72 1.37 7.86
N MET A 124 -1.54 1.36 6.54
CA MET A 124 -1.21 0.14 5.79
C MET A 124 0.20 -0.37 6.12
N ALA A 125 1.19 0.51 6.26
CA ALA A 125 2.53 0.15 6.69
C ALA A 125 2.52 -0.54 8.06
N GLU A 126 1.77 0.00 9.03
CA GLU A 126 1.63 -0.59 10.37
C GLU A 126 0.95 -1.97 10.31
N LEU A 127 -0.13 -2.11 9.55
CA LEU A 127 -0.83 -3.38 9.41
C LEU A 127 0.07 -4.46 8.80
N GLN A 128 0.83 -4.11 7.75
CA GLN A 128 1.79 -4.98 7.10
C GLN A 128 2.95 -5.32 8.03
N TYR A 129 3.44 -4.36 8.81
CA TYR A 129 4.51 -4.56 9.79
C TYR A 129 4.11 -5.55 10.89
N VAL A 130 2.89 -5.42 11.43
CA VAL A 130 2.32 -6.39 12.37
C VAL A 130 2.23 -7.77 11.73
N GLY A 131 1.85 -7.86 10.45
CA GLY A 131 1.85 -9.12 9.71
C GLY A 131 3.23 -9.75 9.57
N VAL A 132 4.24 -8.96 9.19
CA VAL A 132 5.63 -9.41 9.08
C VAL A 132 6.16 -9.93 10.42
N LYS A 133 5.85 -9.25 11.52
CA LYS A 133 6.27 -9.65 12.87
C LYS A 133 5.71 -11.00 13.33
N ARG A 134 4.57 -11.43 12.80
CA ARG A 134 3.97 -12.73 13.13
C ARG A 134 4.63 -13.90 12.41
N ILE A 135 5.41 -13.63 11.36
CA ILE A 135 6.12 -14.66 10.60
C ILE A 135 7.55 -14.77 11.17
N PRO A 136 7.97 -15.95 11.65
CA PRO A 136 9.32 -16.17 12.16
C PRO A 136 10.38 -15.84 11.09
N ALA A 137 11.53 -15.33 11.55
CA ALA A 137 12.64 -14.92 10.70
C ALA A 137 13.34 -16.12 10.05
#